data_AF-A0A177P7L4-F1
#
_entry.id   AF-A0A177P7L4-F1
#
_cell.length_a   1.000
_cell.length_b   1.000
_cell.length_c   1.000
_cell.angle_alpha   90.00
_cell.angle_beta   90.00
_cell.angle_gamma   90.00
#
_symmetry.space_group_name_H-M   'P 1'
#
loop_
_entity.id
_entity.type
_entity.pdbx_description
1 polymer ?
#
loop_
_entity_poly.entity_id
_entity_poly.type
_entity_poly.pdbx_seq_one_letter_code
_entity_poly.pdbx_strand_id
1 'polypeptide(L)'
;MITQNPKSTANLILLSFGGLCLLIALAIAWVLGVTLFFPDGAFAGQLAERDDVIRAHVDYLMMAQFLLIFFLGFSQYAINPPLWLVAACCFGAFFNPLAFLIRGLTPKAVEMVPVEPHFPLQAMLSFSLTTIGFLGAIVLIARAAWMAHLSKN
;
A
#
# COMPACT_ATOMS: atom_id res chain seq x y z
N MET A 1 -36.25 6.19 6.00
CA MET A 1 -35.75 5.23 4.99
C MET A 1 -34.28 5.48 4.80
N ILE A 2 -33.41 4.54 5.18
CA ILE A 2 -32.00 4.59 4.82
C ILE A 2 -31.95 4.18 3.35
N THR A 3 -31.82 5.14 2.44
CA THR A 3 -31.47 4.85 1.05
C THR A 3 -30.09 4.21 1.07
N GLN A 4 -30.05 2.88 0.93
CA GLN A 4 -28.82 2.14 0.70
C GLN A 4 -28.21 2.67 -0.60
N ASN A 5 -27.21 3.54 -0.49
CA ASN A 5 -26.44 3.99 -1.63
C ASN A 5 -25.81 2.73 -2.25
N PRO A 6 -25.96 2.47 -3.56
CA PRO A 6 -25.36 1.30 -4.19
C PRO A 6 -23.87 1.27 -3.86
N LYS A 7 -23.40 0.18 -3.24
CA LYS A 7 -21.99 0.05 -2.83
C LYS A 7 -21.12 0.18 -4.09
N SER A 8 -20.36 1.26 -4.20
CA SER A 8 -19.42 1.43 -5.32
C SER A 8 -18.38 0.31 -5.27
N THR A 9 -18.30 -0.48 -6.34
CA THR A 9 -17.30 -1.54 -6.51
C THR A 9 -15.88 -1.01 -6.28
N ALA A 10 -15.61 0.22 -6.72
CA ALA A 10 -14.33 0.88 -6.55
C ALA A 10 -13.97 1.07 -5.06
N ASN A 11 -14.93 1.48 -4.24
CA ASN A 11 -14.74 1.64 -2.79
C ASN A 11 -14.50 0.29 -2.10
N LEU A 12 -15.21 -0.77 -2.51
CA LEU A 12 -14.98 -2.11 -1.97
C LEU A 12 -13.59 -2.64 -2.31
N ILE A 13 -13.07 -2.33 -3.50
CA ILE A 13 -11.70 -2.72 -3.90
C ILE A 13 -10.67 -2.02 -3.01
N LEU A 14 -10.79 -0.70 -2.83
CA LEU A 14 -9.88 0.06 -1.95
C LEU A 14 -9.89 -0.47 -0.52
N LEU A 15 -11.08 -0.72 0.04
CA LEU A 15 -11.23 -1.25 1.39
C LEU A 15 -10.57 -2.64 1.51
N SER A 16 -10.81 -3.51 0.52
CA SER A 16 -10.26 -4.87 0.51
C SER A 16 -8.73 -4.86 0.43
N PHE A 17 -8.15 -4.05 -0.47
CA PHE A 17 -6.71 -3.93 -0.61
C PHE A 17 -6.05 -3.21 0.58
N GLY A 18 -6.69 -2.17 1.14
CA GLY A 18 -6.24 -1.53 2.37
C GLY A 18 -6.19 -2.52 3.54
N GLY A 19 -7.24 -3.33 3.68
CA GLY A 19 -7.29 -4.42 4.67
C GLY A 19 -6.22 -5.49 4.44
N LEU A 20 -5.97 -5.88 3.19
CA LEU A 20 -4.89 -6.81 2.84
C LEU A 20 -3.51 -6.25 3.21
N CYS A 21 -3.21 -4.99 2.86
CA CYS A 21 -1.94 -4.34 3.19
C CYS A 21 -1.76 -4.24 4.71
N LEU A 22 -2.82 -3.90 5.45
CA LEU A 22 -2.79 -3.85 6.91
C LEU A 22 -2.53 -5.23 7.51
N LEU A 23 -3.19 -6.27 7.01
CA LEU A 23 -2.97 -7.64 7.46
C LEU A 23 -1.52 -8.07 7.26
N ILE A 24 -0.93 -7.78 6.10
CA ILE A 24 0.48 -8.07 5.82
C ILE A 24 1.39 -7.29 6.77
N ALA A 25 1.15 -5.99 6.95
CA ALA A 25 1.92 -5.16 7.87
C ALA A 25 1.91 -5.73 9.30
N LEU A 26 0.74 -6.14 9.80
CA LEU A 26 0.61 -6.73 11.14
C LEU A 26 1.30 -8.10 11.24
N ALA A 27 1.23 -8.92 10.20
CA ALA A 27 1.97 -10.18 10.15
C ALA A 27 3.49 -9.93 10.24
N ILE A 28 4.01 -8.95 9.49
CA ILE A 28 5.43 -8.57 9.57
C ILE A 28 5.77 -8.03 10.97
N ALA A 29 4.91 -7.22 11.58
CA ALA A 29 5.12 -6.70 12.94
C ALA A 29 5.26 -7.83 13.97
N TRP A 30 4.42 -8.88 13.86
CA TRP A 30 4.53 -10.07 14.69
C TRP A 30 5.86 -10.80 14.50
N VAL A 31 6.28 -11.02 13.26
CA VAL A 31 7.57 -11.67 12.96
C VAL A 31 8.74 -10.85 13.51
N LEU A 32 8.75 -9.54 13.30
CA LEU A 32 9.78 -8.63 13.82
C LEU A 32 9.78 -8.57 15.35
N GLY A 33 8.61 -8.65 15.98
CA GLY A 33 8.46 -8.70 17.44
C GLY A 33 8.98 -10.01 18.02
N VAL A 34 8.58 -11.16 17.46
CA VAL A 34 9.06 -12.48 17.89
C VAL A 34 10.57 -12.59 17.76
N THR A 35 11.13 -12.17 16.63
CA THR A 35 12.59 -12.21 16.40
C THR A 35 13.37 -11.23 17.28
N LEU A 36 12.74 -10.16 17.77
CA LEU A 36 13.35 -9.26 18.74
C LEU A 36 13.50 -9.92 20.13
N PHE A 37 12.49 -10.67 20.57
CA PHE A 37 12.51 -11.35 21.88
C PHE A 37 13.19 -12.73 21.85
N PHE A 38 13.20 -13.39 20.69
CA PHE A 38 13.79 -14.71 20.47
C PHE A 38 14.75 -14.69 19.28
N PRO A 39 15.95 -14.07 19.43
CA PRO A 39 16.89 -13.85 18.33
C PRO A 39 17.49 -15.14 17.76
N ASP A 40 17.47 -16.25 18.50
CA ASP A 40 17.92 -17.57 18.05
C ASP A 40 16.75 -18.50 17.68
N GLY A 41 15.53 -17.98 17.60
CA GLY A 41 14.33 -18.75 17.26
C GLY A 41 14.28 -19.14 15.78
N ALA A 42 13.46 -20.14 15.44
CA ALA A 42 13.32 -20.67 14.07
C ALA A 42 12.96 -19.61 13.00
N PHE A 43 12.41 -18.46 13.41
CA PHE A 43 12.06 -17.35 12.52
C PHE A 43 13.18 -16.34 12.31
N ALA A 44 14.19 -16.28 13.20
CA ALA A 44 15.27 -15.32 13.09
C ALA A 44 16.15 -15.58 11.86
N GLY A 45 16.37 -16.85 11.51
CA GLY A 45 17.08 -17.26 10.30
C GLY A 45 16.36 -16.97 8.98
N GLN A 46 15.09 -16.52 9.02
CA GLN A 46 14.31 -16.18 7.81
C GLN A 46 14.44 -14.71 7.42
N LEU A 47 14.94 -13.86 8.32
CA LEU A 47 15.16 -12.43 8.07
C LEU A 47 16.58 -12.23 7.52
N ALA A 48 16.74 -12.32 6.20
CA ALA A 48 18.03 -12.11 5.56
C ALA A 48 18.54 -10.67 5.77
N GLU A 49 17.66 -9.67 5.62
CA GLU A 49 17.97 -8.26 5.81
C GLU A 49 16.84 -7.59 6.60
N ARG A 50 17.00 -7.53 7.92
CA ARG A 50 15.97 -7.03 8.85
C ARG A 50 15.51 -5.59 8.53
N ASP A 51 16.43 -4.74 8.08
CA ASP A 51 16.12 -3.34 7.73
C ASP A 51 15.17 -3.23 6.53
N ASP A 52 15.31 -4.11 5.53
CA ASP A 52 14.41 -4.15 4.38
C ASP A 52 13.02 -4.70 4.77
N VAL A 53 12.96 -5.64 5.72
CA VAL A 53 11.68 -6.13 6.28
C VAL A 53 10.98 -5.05 7.10
N ILE A 54 11.71 -4.27 7.90
CA ILE A 54 11.15 -3.10 8.61
C ILE A 54 10.64 -2.06 7.61
N ARG A 55 11.41 -1.79 6.56
CA ARG A 55 11.00 -0.85 5.50
C ARG A 55 9.70 -1.31 4.84
N ALA A 56 9.60 -2.59 4.48
CA ALA A 56 8.38 -3.18 3.94
C ALA A 56 7.19 -3.06 4.90
N HIS A 57 7.41 -3.31 6.19
CA HIS A 57 6.38 -3.16 7.22
C HIS A 57 5.81 -1.73 7.27
N VAL A 58 6.70 -0.73 7.38
CA VAL A 58 6.30 0.68 7.46
C VAL A 58 5.61 1.10 6.18
N ASP A 59 6.14 0.69 5.02
CA ASP A 59 5.55 1.04 3.73
C ASP A 59 4.18 0.40 3.56
N TYR A 60 3.98 -0.87 3.92
CA TYR A 60 2.64 -1.50 3.94
C TYR A 60 1.66 -0.80 4.89
N LEU A 61 2.10 -0.33 6.06
CA LEU A 61 1.25 0.46 6.96
C LEU A 61 0.79 1.77 6.31
N MET A 62 1.72 2.49 5.68
CA MET A 62 1.41 3.75 5.00
C MET A 62 0.47 3.51 3.80
N MET A 63 0.75 2.49 2.98
CA MET A 63 -0.09 2.13 1.85
C MET A 63 -1.51 1.75 2.29
N ALA A 64 -1.64 0.96 3.36
CA ALA A 64 -2.94 0.62 3.94
C ALA A 64 -3.70 1.88 4.40
N GLN A 65 -3.04 2.78 5.13
CA GLN A 65 -3.64 4.03 5.59
C GLN A 65 -4.14 4.89 4.42
N PHE A 66 -3.35 5.08 3.38
CA PHE A 66 -3.76 5.88 2.23
C PHE A 66 -4.95 5.27 1.49
N LEU A 67 -4.96 3.96 1.24
CA LEU A 67 -6.12 3.29 0.61
C LEU A 67 -7.39 3.45 1.43
N LEU A 68 -7.30 3.33 2.76
CA LEU A 68 -8.44 3.54 3.67
C LEU A 68 -8.90 5.01 3.68
N ILE A 69 -7.97 5.97 3.67
CA ILE A 69 -8.28 7.40 3.56
C ILE A 69 -8.99 7.70 2.24
N PHE A 70 -8.55 7.14 1.12
CA PHE A 70 -9.21 7.34 -0.17
C PHE A 70 -10.60 6.69 -0.19
N PHE A 71 -10.74 5.49 0.36
CA PHE A 71 -12.05 4.85 0.54
C PHE A 71 -13.01 5.75 1.34
N LEU A 72 -12.55 6.28 2.49
CA LEU A 72 -13.35 7.17 3.33
C LEU A 72 -13.67 8.48 2.62
N GLY A 73 -12.71 9.10 1.95
CA GLY A 73 -12.91 10.35 1.21
C GLY A 73 -13.89 10.19 0.04
N PHE A 74 -13.75 9.12 -0.75
CA PHE A 74 -14.70 8.84 -1.83
C PHE A 74 -16.11 8.54 -1.29
N SER A 75 -16.21 7.81 -0.17
CA SER A 75 -17.49 7.54 0.47
C SER A 75 -18.14 8.81 1.04
N GLN A 76 -17.35 9.66 1.71
CA GLN A 76 -17.81 10.91 2.34
C GLN A 76 -18.37 11.90 1.31
N TYR A 77 -17.71 12.03 0.16
CA TYR A 77 -18.10 12.97 -0.89
C TYR A 77 -18.92 12.32 -2.02
N ALA A 78 -19.37 11.08 -1.84
CA ALA A 78 -20.10 10.29 -2.85
C ALA A 78 -19.43 10.28 -4.24
N ILE A 79 -18.09 10.25 -4.25
CA ILE A 79 -17.30 10.19 -5.48
C ILE A 79 -17.32 8.74 -5.99
N ASN A 80 -17.63 8.54 -7.27
CA ASN A 80 -17.44 7.27 -7.95
C ASN A 80 -16.17 7.34 -8.81
N PRO A 81 -14.99 6.97 -8.27
CA PRO A 81 -13.74 7.08 -9.00
C PRO A 81 -13.70 6.09 -10.17
N PRO A 82 -12.99 6.41 -11.27
CA PRO A 82 -12.83 5.47 -12.36
C PRO A 82 -12.00 4.26 -11.90
N LEU A 83 -12.37 3.07 -12.38
CA LEU A 83 -11.78 1.81 -11.90
C LEU A 83 -10.26 1.73 -12.16
N TRP A 84 -9.77 2.30 -13.25
CA TRP A 84 -8.34 2.32 -13.56
C TRP A 84 -7.53 3.08 -12.49
N LEU A 85 -8.10 4.12 -11.90
CA LEU A 85 -7.44 4.91 -10.85
C LEU A 85 -7.31 4.08 -9.57
N VAL A 86 -8.40 3.39 -9.19
CA VAL A 86 -8.38 2.47 -8.06
C VAL A 86 -7.43 1.30 -8.29
N ALA A 87 -7.38 0.75 -9.51
CA ALA A 87 -6.43 -0.28 -9.86
C ALA A 87 -4.98 0.22 -9.74
N ALA A 88 -4.68 1.43 -10.18
CA ALA A 88 -3.35 2.05 -10.02
C ALA A 88 -2.98 2.23 -8.54
N CYS A 89 -3.90 2.73 -7.72
CA CYS A 89 -3.71 2.83 -6.26
C CYS A 89 -3.38 1.47 -5.64
N CYS A 90 -4.20 0.45 -5.91
CA CYS A 90 -4.06 -0.86 -5.30
C CYS A 90 -2.82 -1.62 -5.77
N PHE A 91 -2.51 -1.56 -7.07
CA PHE A 91 -1.31 -2.18 -7.62
C PHE A 91 -0.07 -1.60 -6.97
N GLY A 92 0.06 -0.27 -7.01
CA GLY A 92 1.19 0.43 -6.44
C GLY A 92 1.35 0.21 -4.93
N ALA A 93 0.25 0.30 -4.19
CA ALA A 93 0.19 0.06 -2.75
C ALA A 93 0.66 -1.34 -2.34
N PHE A 94 0.37 -2.36 -3.15
CA PHE A 94 0.76 -3.74 -2.86
C PHE A 94 2.19 -4.05 -3.28
N PHE A 95 2.58 -3.66 -4.51
CA PHE A 95 3.85 -4.05 -5.11
C PHE A 95 5.04 -3.19 -4.66
N ASN A 96 4.83 -1.94 -4.21
CA ASN A 96 5.91 -1.11 -3.68
C ASN A 96 6.57 -1.76 -2.45
N PRO A 97 5.83 -2.09 -1.37
CA PRO A 97 6.44 -2.69 -0.19
C PRO A 97 6.88 -4.14 -0.44
N LEU A 98 6.22 -4.85 -1.37
CA LEU A 98 6.54 -6.25 -1.69
C LEU A 98 7.99 -6.43 -2.13
N ALA A 99 8.53 -5.49 -2.93
CA ALA A 99 9.92 -5.57 -3.38
C ALA A 99 10.90 -5.53 -2.21
N PHE A 100 10.65 -4.67 -1.21
CA PHE A 100 11.45 -4.64 0.02
C PHE A 100 11.27 -5.90 0.86
N LEU A 101 10.05 -6.44 0.94
CA LEU A 101 9.79 -7.67 1.67
C LEU A 101 10.54 -8.86 1.05
N ILE A 102 10.45 -9.04 -0.27
CA ILE A 102 11.16 -10.10 -0.98
C ILE A 102 12.67 -9.96 -0.76
N ARG A 103 13.21 -8.75 -0.90
CA ARG A 103 14.62 -8.48 -0.67
C ARG A 103 15.03 -8.78 0.78
N GLY A 104 14.20 -8.41 1.75
CA GLY A 104 14.42 -8.65 3.17
C GLY A 104 14.40 -10.11 3.59
N LEU A 105 13.71 -10.96 2.82
CA LEU A 105 13.59 -12.41 3.08
C LEU A 105 14.53 -13.26 2.20
N THR A 106 15.12 -12.70 1.15
CA THR A 106 16.00 -13.43 0.24
C THR A 106 17.45 -13.35 0.71
N PRO A 107 18.10 -14.47 1.05
CA PRO A 107 19.52 -14.48 1.37
C PRO A 107 20.35 -13.95 0.21
N LYS A 108 21.30 -13.04 0.49
CA LYS A 108 22.25 -12.58 -0.53
C LYS A 108 23.19 -13.72 -0.87
N ALA A 109 23.27 -14.08 -2.16
CA ALA A 109 24.34 -14.95 -2.65
C ALA A 109 25.70 -14.26 -2.48
N VAL A 110 26.73 -15.04 -2.19
CA VAL A 110 28.13 -14.55 -2.08
C VAL A 110 28.69 -14.19 -3.47
N GLU A 111 28.07 -14.67 -4.54
CA GLU A 111 28.44 -14.32 -5.90
C GLU A 111 28.09 -12.86 -6.21
N MET A 112 29.02 -12.16 -6.85
CA MET A 112 28.87 -10.77 -7.28
C MET A 112 27.60 -10.62 -8.09
N VAL A 113 26.52 -10.18 -7.44
CA VAL A 113 25.28 -9.80 -8.10
C VAL A 113 25.67 -8.77 -9.16
N PRO A 114 25.41 -9.01 -10.45
CA PRO A 114 25.66 -8.03 -11.48
C PRO A 114 24.98 -6.73 -11.05
N VAL A 115 25.73 -5.62 -11.03
CA VAL A 115 25.16 -4.31 -10.72
C VAL A 115 24.09 -4.05 -11.77
N GLU A 116 22.82 -4.08 -11.36
CA GLU A 116 21.69 -3.87 -12.26
C GLU A 116 21.90 -2.51 -12.95
N PRO A 117 22.09 -2.47 -14.29
CA PRO A 117 22.52 -1.26 -14.98
C PRO A 117 21.40 -0.22 -15.09
N HIS A 118 20.16 -0.63 -14.81
CA HIS A 118 18.97 0.18 -14.90
C HIS A 118 18.05 -0.06 -13.69
N PHE A 119 17.22 0.94 -13.40
CA PHE A 119 16.19 0.79 -12.38
C PHE A 119 15.21 -0.33 -12.75
N PRO A 120 14.89 -1.27 -11.85
CA PRO A 120 14.05 -2.43 -12.19
C PRO A 120 12.70 -2.00 -12.75
N LEU A 121 12.32 -2.56 -13.91
CA LEU A 121 11.08 -2.19 -14.61
C LEU A 121 9.84 -2.34 -13.71
N GLN A 122 9.79 -3.40 -12.92
CA GLN A 122 8.71 -3.64 -11.96
C GLN A 122 8.61 -2.52 -10.92
N ALA A 123 9.74 -2.08 -10.35
CA ALA A 123 9.78 -0.99 -9.39
C ALA A 123 9.32 0.32 -10.05
N MET A 124 9.78 0.59 -11.28
CA MET A 124 9.39 1.78 -12.04
C MET A 124 7.88 1.84 -12.26
N LEU A 125 7.28 0.73 -12.71
CA LEU A 125 5.84 0.62 -12.92
C LEU A 125 5.07 0.80 -11.62
N SER A 126 5.51 0.14 -10.55
CA SER A 126 4.84 0.22 -9.25
C SER A 126 4.86 1.64 -8.70
N PHE A 127 6.03 2.30 -8.65
CA PHE A 127 6.13 3.68 -8.18
C PHE A 127 5.32 4.67 -9.03
N SER A 128 5.33 4.49 -10.34
CA SER A 128 4.57 5.34 -11.26
C SER A 128 3.06 5.19 -11.02
N LEU A 129 2.58 3.95 -10.90
CA LEU A 129 1.16 3.67 -10.65
C LEU A 129 0.71 4.15 -9.26
N THR A 130 1.52 3.97 -8.21
CA THR A 130 1.24 4.55 -6.88
C THR A 130 1.11 6.06 -6.99
N THR A 131 2.06 6.72 -7.68
CA THR A 131 2.09 8.18 -7.79
C THR A 131 0.85 8.71 -8.50
N ILE A 132 0.54 8.16 -9.68
CA ILE A 132 -0.63 8.57 -10.47
C ILE A 132 -1.92 8.26 -9.71
N GLY A 133 -2.02 7.07 -9.11
CA GLY A 133 -3.17 6.63 -8.33
C GLY A 133 -3.45 7.57 -7.15
N PHE A 134 -2.45 7.77 -6.29
CA PHE A 134 -2.61 8.51 -5.04
C PHE A 134 -2.84 10.00 -5.28
N LEU A 135 -2.08 10.61 -6.21
CA LEU A 135 -2.31 12.01 -6.60
C LEU A 135 -3.69 12.20 -7.23
N GLY A 136 -4.09 11.31 -8.13
CA GLY A 136 -5.42 11.37 -8.74
C GLY A 136 -6.53 11.25 -7.70
N ALA A 137 -6.40 10.32 -6.74
CA ALA A 137 -7.37 10.12 -5.68
C ALA A 137 -7.51 11.37 -4.79
N ILE A 138 -6.40 11.94 -4.32
CA ILE A 138 -6.46 13.12 -3.45
C ILE A 138 -6.97 14.36 -4.19
N VAL A 139 -6.64 14.54 -5.47
CA VAL A 139 -7.16 15.65 -6.28
C VAL A 139 -8.68 15.57 -6.42
N LEU A 140 -9.24 14.38 -6.67
CA LEU A 140 -10.69 14.18 -6.74
C LEU A 140 -11.37 14.51 -5.41
N ILE A 141 -10.80 14.02 -4.30
CA ILE A 141 -11.32 14.26 -2.94
C ILE A 141 -11.25 15.75 -2.59
N ALA A 142 -10.10 16.40 -2.82
CA ALA A 142 -9.89 17.81 -2.53
C ALA A 142 -10.82 18.71 -3.33
N ARG A 143 -11.00 18.42 -4.64
CA ARG A 143 -11.95 19.14 -5.48
C ARG A 143 -13.38 19.03 -4.96
N ALA A 144 -13.81 17.83 -4.58
CA ALA A 144 -15.15 17.62 -4.05
C ALA A 144 -15.35 18.32 -2.70
N ALA A 145 -14.36 18.24 -1.81
CA ALA A 145 -14.35 18.95 -0.54
C ALA A 145 -14.47 20.47 -0.72
N TRP A 146 -13.72 21.03 -1.67
CA TRP A 146 -13.75 22.46 -1.98
C TRP A 146 -15.11 22.91 -2.50
N MET A 147 -15.70 22.16 -3.45
CA MET A 147 -17.04 22.48 -3.96
C MET A 147 -18.12 22.40 -2.88
N ALA A 148 -18.05 21.40 -1.99
CA ALA A 148 -18.98 21.26 -0.87
C ALA A 148 -18.83 22.37 0.19
N HIS A 149 -17.64 22.97 0.30
CA HIS A 149 -17.42 24.14 1.14
C HIS A 149 -18.04 25.39 0.52
N LEU A 150 -17.80 25.63 -0.78
CA LEU A 150 -18.34 26.78 -1.49
C LEU A 150 -19.88 26.78 -1.56
N SER A 151 -20.52 25.61 -1.63
CA SER A 151 -21.99 25.53 -1.66
C SER A 151 -22.66 25.85 -0.31
N LYS A 152 -21.89 25.95 0.78
CA LYS A 152 -22.41 26.26 2.12
C LYS A 152 -22.33 27.76 2.46
N ASN A 153 -21.60 28.54 1.67
CA ASN A 153 -21.43 29.99 1.83
C ASN A 153 -22.24 30.73 0.76
#